data_AF-A0AAE6YJI6-F1
#
_entry.id   AF-A0AAE6YJI6-F1
#
_cell.length_a   1.000
_cell.length_b   1.000
_cell.length_c   1.000
_cell.angle_alpha   90.00
_cell.angle_beta   90.00
_cell.angle_gamma   90.00
#
_symmetry.space_group_name_H-M   'P 1'
#
loop_
_entity.id
_entity.type
_entity.pdbx_description
1 polymer ?
#
loop_
_entity_poly.entity_id
_entity_poly.type
_entity_poly.pdbx_seq_one_letter_code
_entity_poly.pdbx_strand_id
1 'polypeptide(L)'
;MVTGSFVTHDDIFDADAGLHSLELQEGITVKQLYDAITETIKNNPKEFKLQASDYGDNESRVWAFSNKYNQPVVFYAINMKGRVYLGIDIGDDGDANKIDHDINDIYSLEDLILSNIKATSK
;
A
#
# COMPACT_ATOMS: atom_id res chain seq x y z
N MET A 1 15.51 13.08 13.49
CA MET A 1 14.10 13.07 13.03
C MET A 1 14.12 13.44 11.56
N VAL A 2 13.93 12.47 10.66
CA VAL A 2 13.76 12.78 9.23
C VAL A 2 12.26 12.82 9.00
N THR A 3 11.72 14.03 8.99
CA THR A 3 10.38 14.31 8.45
C THR A 3 10.50 14.20 6.93
N GLY A 4 10.37 12.99 6.40
CA GLY A 4 10.29 12.77 4.96
C GLY A 4 8.94 13.29 4.47
N SER A 5 8.95 14.32 3.64
CA SER A 5 7.77 14.79 2.93
C SER A 5 7.27 13.69 1.99
N PHE A 6 6.17 13.04 2.36
CA PHE A 6 5.44 12.16 1.45
C PHE A 6 4.57 13.02 0.51
N VAL A 7 4.59 12.66 -0.77
CA VAL A 7 4.16 13.48 -1.92
C VAL A 7 2.74 13.08 -2.32
N THR A 8 1.96 14.08 -2.76
CA THR A 8 0.57 14.08 -3.30
C THR A 8 -0.15 12.73 -3.46
N HIS A 9 -1.32 12.64 -2.84
CA HIS A 9 -2.37 11.66 -3.21
C HIS A 9 -2.83 11.95 -4.65
N ASP A 10 -2.85 10.92 -5.49
CA ASP A 10 -3.21 11.03 -6.90
C ASP A 10 -4.18 9.88 -7.22
N ASP A 11 -5.33 10.20 -7.84
CA ASP A 11 -6.37 9.23 -8.21
C ASP A 11 -5.97 8.52 -9.52
N ILE A 12 -4.76 7.96 -9.57
CA ILE A 12 -4.19 7.36 -10.79
C ILE A 12 -4.87 6.02 -11.13
N PHE A 13 -5.48 5.39 -10.15
CA PHE A 13 -6.33 4.22 -10.33
C PHE A 13 -7.77 4.71 -10.33
N ASP A 14 -8.57 4.30 -11.32
CA ASP A 14 -9.97 4.75 -11.48
C ASP A 14 -10.67 4.74 -10.12
N ALA A 15 -11.09 5.93 -9.65
CA ALA A 15 -11.81 6.11 -8.39
C ALA A 15 -13.12 5.29 -8.32
N ASP A 16 -13.62 4.83 -9.48
CA ASP A 16 -14.74 3.87 -9.58
C ASP A 16 -14.41 2.48 -9.02
N ALA A 17 -13.13 2.14 -8.80
CA ALA A 17 -12.69 0.82 -8.33
C ALA A 17 -12.35 0.76 -6.82
N GLY A 18 -12.45 1.86 -6.06
CA GLY A 18 -12.17 1.82 -4.61
C GLY A 18 -10.70 1.89 -4.22
N LEU A 19 -9.80 2.09 -5.17
CA LEU A 19 -8.36 1.94 -4.96
C LEU A 19 -7.68 3.30 -4.70
N HIS A 20 -7.20 3.50 -3.47
CA HIS A 20 -6.47 4.70 -3.09
C HIS A 20 -4.98 4.54 -3.39
N SER A 21 -4.31 5.60 -3.87
CA SER A 21 -2.87 5.54 -4.14
C SER A 21 -2.04 6.73 -3.67
N LEU A 22 -0.80 6.42 -3.28
CA LEU A 22 0.20 7.34 -2.81
C LEU A 22 1.46 7.27 -3.69
N GLU A 23 1.87 8.40 -4.26
CA GLU A 23 3.17 8.51 -4.94
C GLU A 23 4.32 8.50 -3.91
N LEU A 24 5.30 7.62 -4.12
CA LEU A 24 6.48 7.56 -3.27
C LEU A 24 7.58 8.50 -3.72
N GLN A 25 8.47 8.84 -2.78
CA GLN A 25 9.67 9.63 -3.04
C GLN A 25 10.51 9.04 -4.19
N GLU A 26 11.11 9.92 -5.00
CA GLU A 26 12.03 9.51 -6.06
C GLU A 26 13.13 8.58 -5.55
N GLY A 27 13.42 7.53 -6.32
CA GLY A 27 14.46 6.55 -6.03
C GLY A 27 13.98 5.32 -5.24
N ILE A 28 12.74 5.32 -4.74
CA ILE A 28 12.11 4.09 -4.23
C ILE A 28 11.76 3.17 -5.41
N THR A 29 12.08 1.89 -5.26
CA THR A 29 11.78 0.84 -6.25
C THR A 29 10.54 0.02 -5.85
N VAL A 30 9.89 -0.62 -6.83
CA VAL A 30 8.78 -1.57 -6.58
C VAL A 30 9.20 -2.66 -5.60
N LYS A 31 10.43 -3.17 -5.73
CA LYS A 31 10.97 -4.16 -4.80
C LYS A 31 11.05 -3.65 -3.36
N GLN A 32 11.54 -2.43 -3.13
CA GLN A 32 11.61 -1.87 -1.78
C GLN A 32 10.22 -1.67 -1.17
N LEU A 33 9.25 -1.22 -1.96
CA LEU A 33 7.88 -1.09 -1.50
C LEU A 33 7.24 -2.46 -1.21
N TYR A 34 7.42 -3.43 -2.10
CA TYR A 34 6.96 -4.80 -1.91
C TYR A 34 7.54 -5.44 -0.64
N ASP A 35 8.84 -5.27 -0.41
CA ASP A 35 9.53 -5.76 0.78
C ASP A 35 8.95 -5.08 2.04
N ALA A 36 8.70 -3.77 2.00
CA ALA A 36 8.11 -3.01 3.10
C ALA A 36 6.66 -3.43 3.43
N ILE A 37 5.83 -3.67 2.42
CA ILE A 37 4.46 -4.21 2.59
C ILE A 37 4.53 -5.59 3.24
N THR A 38 5.39 -6.47 2.73
CA THR A 38 5.55 -7.83 3.24
C THR A 38 6.09 -7.83 4.67
N GLU A 39 7.05 -6.95 5.00
CA GLU A 39 7.56 -6.76 6.36
C GLU A 39 6.47 -6.24 7.30
N THR A 40 5.64 -5.28 6.85
CA THR A 40 4.49 -4.76 7.62
C THR A 40 3.55 -5.87 8.04
N ILE A 41 3.15 -6.74 7.10
CA ILE A 41 2.25 -7.86 7.38
C ILE A 41 2.90 -8.85 8.36
N LYS A 42 4.18 -9.18 8.16
CA LYS A 42 4.93 -10.11 9.03
C LYS A 42 5.11 -9.57 10.45
N ASN A 43 5.34 -8.27 10.60
CA ASN A 43 5.57 -7.63 11.89
C ASN A 43 4.27 -7.42 12.68
N ASN A 44 3.11 -7.47 12.02
CA ASN A 44 1.79 -7.26 12.62
C ASN A 44 0.87 -8.48 12.47
N PRO A 45 1.26 -9.69 12.95
CA PRO A 45 0.51 -10.93 12.71
C PRO A 45 -0.83 -11.02 13.45
N LYS A 46 -1.06 -10.12 14.43
CA LYS A 46 -2.37 -9.98 15.09
C LYS A 46 -3.35 -9.20 14.23
N GLU A 47 -2.85 -8.31 13.38
CA GLU A 47 -3.65 -7.46 12.52
C GLU A 47 -3.82 -8.09 11.14
N PHE A 48 -2.77 -8.68 10.57
CA PHE A 48 -2.81 -9.23 9.23
C PHE A 48 -2.57 -10.74 9.19
N LYS A 49 -3.27 -11.40 8.28
CA LYS A 49 -2.97 -12.77 7.85
C LYS A 49 -2.70 -12.77 6.36
N LEU A 50 -1.43 -12.96 5.98
CA LEU A 50 -1.01 -13.09 4.59
C LEU A 50 -1.81 -14.23 3.91
N GLN A 51 -2.42 -13.92 2.76
CA GLN A 51 -3.14 -14.88 1.93
C GLN A 51 -2.30 -15.31 0.73
N ALA A 52 -1.75 -14.33 0.01
CA ALA A 52 -0.92 -14.54 -1.17
C ALA A 52 -0.02 -13.33 -1.41
N SER A 53 1.00 -13.50 -2.25
CA SER A 53 1.86 -12.42 -2.72
C SER A 53 2.36 -12.76 -4.12
N ASP A 54 2.37 -11.77 -5.00
CA ASP A 54 2.90 -11.87 -6.36
C ASP A 54 3.89 -10.72 -6.58
N TYR A 55 5.13 -11.07 -6.93
CA TYR A 55 6.20 -10.10 -7.14
C TYR A 55 6.48 -9.95 -8.62
N GLY A 56 6.49 -8.70 -9.08
CA GLY A 56 6.94 -8.31 -10.41
C GLY A 56 7.71 -7.00 -10.36
N ASP A 57 8.68 -6.84 -11.26
CA ASP A 57 9.60 -5.69 -11.25
C ASP A 57 8.90 -4.36 -11.55
N ASN A 58 7.79 -4.38 -12.31
CA ASN A 58 6.98 -3.20 -12.62
C ASN A 58 5.71 -3.11 -11.77
N GLU A 59 5.19 -4.24 -11.31
CA GLU A 59 3.97 -4.31 -10.52
C GLU A 59 4.07 -5.52 -9.58
N SER A 60 3.81 -5.31 -8.31
CA SER A 60 3.71 -6.37 -7.31
C SER A 60 2.42 -6.20 -6.50
N ARG A 61 1.88 -7.32 -6.01
CA ARG A 61 0.63 -7.37 -5.25
C ARG A 61 0.80 -8.23 -4.00
N VAL A 62 0.19 -7.81 -2.90
CA VAL A 62 0.14 -8.60 -1.67
C VAL A 62 -1.28 -8.62 -1.14
N TRP A 63 -1.83 -9.83 -0.98
CA TRP A 63 -3.17 -10.05 -0.45
C TRP A 63 -3.07 -10.49 1.00
N ALA A 64 -3.75 -9.77 1.89
CA ALA A 64 -3.87 -10.11 3.30
C ALA A 64 -5.33 -10.05 3.75
N PHE A 65 -5.65 -10.75 4.83
CA PHE A 65 -6.87 -10.51 5.58
C PHE A 65 -6.54 -9.63 6.79
N SER A 66 -7.23 -8.50 6.94
CA SER A 66 -7.12 -7.64 8.12
C SER A 66 -8.13 -8.05 9.18
N ASN A 67 -7.65 -8.47 10.35
CA ASN A 67 -8.47 -8.73 11.53
C ASN A 67 -9.05 -7.44 12.12
N LYS A 68 -8.38 -6.29 11.91
CA LYS A 68 -8.86 -4.98 12.39
C LYS A 68 -10.13 -4.57 11.65
N TYR A 69 -10.15 -4.76 10.32
CA TYR A 69 -11.27 -4.42 9.45
C TYR A 69 -12.24 -5.57 9.23
N ASN A 70 -11.83 -6.79 9.60
CA ASN A 70 -12.53 -8.03 9.31
C ASN A 70 -12.83 -8.19 7.79
N GLN A 71 -11.86 -7.81 6.96
CA GLN A 71 -11.99 -7.73 5.49
C GLN A 71 -10.65 -8.08 4.81
N PRO A 72 -10.68 -8.54 3.54
CA PRO A 72 -9.47 -8.64 2.72
C PRO A 72 -8.90 -7.24 2.45
N VAL A 73 -7.59 -7.16 2.32
CA VAL A 73 -6.84 -5.96 1.94
C VAL A 73 -5.84 -6.36 0.87
N VAL A 74 -5.81 -5.59 -0.22
CA VAL A 74 -4.84 -5.77 -1.31
C VAL A 74 -3.92 -4.56 -1.34
N PHE A 75 -2.63 -4.83 -1.29
CA PHE A 75 -1.59 -3.83 -1.42
C PHE A 75 -0.93 -3.94 -2.78
N TYR A 76 -0.73 -2.81 -3.43
CA TYR A 76 -0.14 -2.70 -4.75
C TYR A 76 1.16 -1.90 -4.68
N ALA A 77 2.19 -2.40 -5.34
CA ALA A 77 3.43 -1.66 -5.57
C ALA A 77 3.64 -1.55 -7.07
N ILE A 78 3.46 -0.35 -7.63
CA ILE A 78 3.35 -0.17 -9.09
C ILE A 78 4.32 0.90 -9.55
N ASN A 79 5.10 0.60 -10.59
CA ASN A 79 5.91 1.57 -11.31
C ASN A 79 5.12 2.09 -12.53
N MET A 80 4.78 3.37 -12.51
CA MET A 80 4.20 4.05 -13.67
C MET A 80 5.14 5.17 -14.11
N LYS A 81 5.68 5.03 -15.33
CA LYS A 81 6.56 6.03 -15.97
C LYS A 81 7.76 6.43 -15.09
N GLY A 82 8.34 5.50 -14.35
CA GLY A 82 9.51 5.72 -13.50
C GLY A 82 9.20 6.22 -12.09
N ARG A 83 7.93 6.34 -11.73
CA ARG A 83 7.46 6.69 -10.38
C ARG A 83 6.80 5.48 -9.75
N VAL A 84 7.04 5.29 -8.46
CA VAL A 84 6.48 4.15 -7.71
C VAL A 84 5.30 4.62 -6.87
N TYR A 85 4.22 3.87 -6.92
CA TYR A 85 2.98 4.13 -6.22
C TYR A 85 2.65 2.97 -5.29
N LEU A 86 2.20 3.32 -4.08
CA LEU A 86 1.54 2.41 -3.16
C LEU A 86 0.04 2.52 -3.40
N GLY A 87 -0.61 1.42 -3.81
CA GLY A 87 -2.06 1.32 -3.86
C GLY A 87 -2.58 0.47 -2.70
N ILE A 88 -3.72 0.86 -2.12
CA ILE A 88 -4.39 0.08 -1.07
C ILE A 88 -5.87 -0.04 -1.42
N ASP A 89 -6.37 -1.25 -1.32
CA ASP A 89 -7.78 -1.60 -1.50
C ASP A 89 -8.25 -2.44 -0.30
N ILE A 90 -9.39 -2.08 0.28
CA ILE A 90 -9.96 -2.72 1.48
C ILE A 90 -11.36 -3.21 1.14
N GLY A 91 -11.60 -4.51 1.29
CA GLY A 91 -12.87 -5.17 0.98
C GLY A 91 -12.82 -6.01 -0.30
N ASP A 92 -13.97 -6.60 -0.63
CA ASP A 92 -14.16 -7.29 -1.92
C ASP A 92 -14.55 -6.26 -2.98
N ASP A 93 -13.92 -6.34 -4.16
CA ASP A 93 -14.13 -5.49 -5.35
C ASP A 93 -15.59 -5.01 -5.50
N GLY A 94 -15.81 -3.68 -5.50
CA GLY A 94 -17.02 -3.07 -6.07
C GLY A 94 -17.96 -2.32 -5.13
N ASP A 95 -17.56 -1.96 -3.91
CA ASP A 95 -18.38 -1.14 -3.01
C ASP A 95 -17.78 0.27 -2.85
N ALA A 96 -17.83 1.07 -3.92
CA ALA A 96 -17.33 2.45 -3.97
C ALA A 96 -17.90 3.39 -2.87
N ASN A 97 -18.96 2.97 -2.17
CA ASN A 97 -19.54 3.68 -1.03
C ASN A 97 -18.74 3.55 0.27
N LYS A 98 -17.64 2.79 0.31
CA LYS A 98 -16.81 2.61 1.52
C LYS A 98 -15.59 3.52 1.62
N ILE A 99 -15.17 4.13 0.51
CA ILE A 99 -13.95 4.96 0.44
C ILE A 99 -13.98 6.12 1.45
N ASP A 100 -15.12 6.80 1.60
CA ASP A 100 -15.24 7.93 2.55
C ASP A 100 -15.11 7.51 4.03
N HIS A 101 -15.44 6.26 4.36
CA HIS A 101 -15.27 5.72 5.71
C HIS A 101 -13.87 5.14 5.94
N ASP A 102 -13.25 4.61 4.89
CA ASP A 102 -12.00 3.85 4.98
C ASP A 102 -10.74 4.72 4.75
N ILE A 103 -10.89 5.99 4.35
CA ILE A 103 -9.73 6.84 4.01
C ILE A 103 -8.75 7.07 5.17
N ASN A 104 -9.25 7.21 6.41
CA ASN A 104 -8.38 7.32 7.59
C ASN A 104 -7.63 6.01 7.89
N ASP A 105 -8.26 4.88 7.56
CA ASP A 105 -7.66 3.58 7.72
C ASP A 105 -6.61 3.32 6.64
N ILE A 106 -6.86 3.76 5.40
CA ILE A 106 -5.87 3.77 4.32
C ILE A 106 -4.66 4.60 4.70
N TYR A 107 -4.83 5.84 5.18
CA TYR A 107 -3.70 6.67 5.64
C TYR A 107 -2.90 6.01 6.78
N SER A 108 -3.60 5.34 7.70
CA SER A 108 -2.92 4.60 8.78
C SER A 108 -2.09 3.42 8.25
N LEU A 109 -2.59 2.72 7.22
CA LEU A 109 -1.85 1.64 6.55
C LEU A 109 -0.67 2.18 5.74
N GLU A 110 -0.84 3.30 5.05
CA GLU A 110 0.23 3.98 4.33
C GLU A 110 1.37 4.33 5.29
N ASP A 111 1.09 5.04 6.39
CA ASP A 111 2.10 5.39 7.40
C ASP A 111 2.83 4.16 7.95
N LEU A 112 2.08 3.08 8.21
CA LEU A 112 2.65 1.83 8.70
C LEU A 112 3.60 1.20 7.67
N ILE A 113 3.23 1.18 6.40
CA ILE A 113 4.07 0.65 5.32
C ILE A 113 5.30 1.53 5.10
N LEU A 114 5.11 2.84 5.03
CA LEU A 114 6.18 3.83 4.85
C LEU A 114 7.23 3.73 5.97
N SER A 115 6.80 3.46 7.21
CA SER A 115 7.71 3.26 8.34
C SER A 115 8.63 2.04 8.17
N ASN A 116 8.23 1.06 7.36
CA ASN A 116 9.02 -0.13 7.02
C ASN A 116 9.81 0.02 5.72
N ILE A 117 9.66 1.14 4.99
CA ILE A 117 10.49 1.41 3.82
C ILE A 117 11.91 1.72 4.30
N LYS A 118 12.78 0.74 4.08
CA LYS A 118 14.23 0.93 4.21
C LYS A 118 14.70 1.76 3.02
N ALA A 119 14.58 3.08 3.13
CA ALA A 119 15.29 3.98 2.26
C ALA A 119 16.77 3.67 2.42
N THR A 120 17.41 3.17 1.36
CA THR A 120 18.86 3.07 1.30
C THR A 120 19.37 4.51 1.38
N SER A 121 19.71 4.96 2.59
CA SER A 121 20.57 6.13 2.74
C SER A 121 21.85 5.78 2.00
N LYS A 122 22.17 6.63 1.02
CA LYS A 122 23.37 6.59 0.17
C LYS A 122 24.62 6.06 0.88
#